data_AF-A0AAU4K1M8-F1
#
_entry.id   AF-A0AAU4K1M8-F1
#
_cell.length_a   1.000
_cell.length_b   1.000
_cell.length_c   1.000
_cell.angle_alpha   90.00
_cell.angle_beta   90.00
_cell.angle_gamma   90.00
#
_symmetry.space_group_name_H-M   'P 1'
#
loop_
_entity.id
_entity.type
_entity.pdbx_description
1 polymer ?
#
loop_
_entity_poly.entity_id
_entity_poly.type
_entity_poly.pdbx_seq_one_letter_code
_entity_poly.pdbx_strand_id
1 'polypeptide(L)' 'MTDRDEWERRRRLAEVFGDDLPDVTTDEASSTSDRDHSSARSADDRWFLDNRPPHHE' A
#
# COMPACT_ATOMS: atom_id res chain seq x y z
N MET A 1 -14.00 18.98 7.02
CA MET A 1 -14.39 18.22 5.82
C MET A 1 -15.88 18.01 5.89
N THR A 2 -16.61 18.36 4.84
CA THR A 2 -18.06 18.16 4.76
C THR A 2 -18.36 16.82 4.09
N ASP A 3 -19.57 16.29 4.29
CA ASP A 3 -20.04 15.04 3.67
C ASP A 3 -19.87 15.03 2.13
N ARG A 4 -20.11 16.19 1.50
CA ARG A 4 -19.90 16.37 0.05
C ARG A 4 -18.43 16.24 -0.36
N ASP A 5 -17.51 16.74 0.46
CA ASP A 5 -16.07 16.64 0.16
C ASP A 5 -15.60 15.19 0.20
N GLU A 6 -16.14 14.38 1.11
CA GLU A 6 -15.81 12.95 1.25
C GLU A 6 -16.34 12.14 0.05
N TRP A 7 -17.56 12.42 -0.38
CA TRP A 7 -18.15 11.79 -1.57
C TRP A 7 -17.35 12.09 -2.84
N GLU A 8 -16.93 13.35 -3.05
CA GLU A 8 -16.10 13.72 -4.19
C GLU A 8 -14.72 13.04 -4.16
N ARG A 9 -14.12 12.91 -2.98
CA ARG A 9 -12.86 12.19 -2.80
C ARG A 9 -13.01 10.72 -3.17
N ARG A 10 -14.04 10.04 -2.64
CA ARG A 10 -14.31 8.62 -2.92
C ARG A 10 -14.53 8.39 -4.42
N ARG A 11 -15.28 9.27 -5.09
CA ARG A 11 -15.53 9.18 -6.54
C ARG A 11 -14.25 9.30 -7.38
N ARG A 12 -13.37 10.25 -7.06
CA ARG A 12 -12.09 10.43 -7.78
C ARG A 12 -11.15 9.24 -7.59
N LEU A 13 -11.18 8.63 -6.41
CA LEU A 13 -10.39 7.42 -6.15
C LEU A 13 -10.96 6.23 -6.95
N ALA A 14 -12.28 6.09 -7.02
CA ALA A 14 -12.92 5.00 -7.76
C ALA A 14 -12.65 5.05 -9.28
N GLU A 15 -12.49 6.25 -9.84
CA GLU A 15 -12.11 6.42 -11.25
C GLU A 15 -10.74 5.82 -11.58
N VAL A 16 -9.80 5.83 -10.62
CA VAL A 16 -8.43 5.33 -10.82
C VAL A 16 -8.28 3.89 -10.34
N PHE A 17 -8.89 3.56 -9.20
CA PHE A 17 -8.66 2.31 -8.47
C PHE A 17 -9.85 1.34 -8.50
N GLY A 18 -11.01 1.76 -9.01
CA GLY A 18 -12.27 1.01 -8.96
C GLY A 18 -13.04 1.21 -7.65
N ASP A 19 -14.25 0.66 -7.59
CA ASP A 19 -15.18 0.89 -6.46
C ASP A 19 -14.81 0.13 -5.17
N ASP A 20 -13.90 -0.85 -5.24
CA ASP A 20 -13.45 -1.67 -4.11
C ASP A 20 -12.26 -0.99 -3.40
N LEU A 21 -12.50 0.19 -2.84
CA LEU A 21 -11.50 0.94 -2.09
C LEU A 21 -11.52 0.56 -0.61
N PRO A 22 -10.36 0.30 0.01
CA PRO A 22 -10.28 0.11 1.45
C PRO A 22 -10.62 1.41 2.20
N ASP A 23 -11.27 1.30 3.35
CA ASP A 23 -11.60 2.46 4.21
C ASP A 23 -10.34 3.14 4.79
N VAL A 24 -9.23 2.42 4.89
CA VAL A 24 -7.96 2.92 5.42
C VAL A 24 -6.83 2.73 4.42
N THR A 25 -5.87 3.65 4.41
CA THR A 25 -4.67 3.51 3.59
C THR A 25 -3.72 2.45 4.16
N THR A 26 -2.81 1.90 3.35
CA THR A 26 -1.82 0.91 3.80
C THR A 26 -0.93 1.44 4.94
N ASP A 27 -0.62 2.74 4.94
CA ASP A 27 0.20 3.38 5.97
C ASP A 27 -0.53 3.40 7.33
N GLU A 28 -1.82 3.75 7.32
CA GLU A 28 -2.70 3.71 8.50
C GLU A 28 -2.97 2.26 8.96
N ALA A 29 -3.13 1.34 8.02
CA ALA A 29 -3.31 -0.09 8.28
C ALA A 29 -2.08 -0.72 8.95
N SER A 30 -0.87 -0.19 8.70
CA SER A 30 0.37 -0.67 9.32
C SER A 30 0.46 -0.31 10.81
N SER A 31 -0.29 0.71 11.25
CA SER A 31 -0.39 1.09 12.66
C SER A 31 -1.47 0.32 13.43
N THR A 32 -2.45 -0.26 12.73
CA THR A 32 -3.63 -0.93 13.31
C THR A 32 -3.63 -2.45 13.14
N SER A 33 -2.80 -2.99 12.25
CA SER A 33 -2.60 -4.42 12.11
C SER A 33 -1.29 -4.82 12.76
N ASP A 34 -1.33 -5.77 13.69
CA ASP A 34 -0.24 -6.67 14.04
C ASP A 34 0.17 -7.52 12.82
N ARG A 35 0.53 -6.88 11.70
CA ARG A 35 1.30 -7.52 10.64
C ARG A 35 2.63 -7.80 11.28
N ASP A 36 2.81 -9.05 11.70
CA ASP A 36 4.06 -9.61 12.21
C ASP A 36 5.24 -9.09 11.37
N HIS A 37 5.90 -8.04 11.88
CA HIS A 37 7.02 -7.37 11.21
C HIS A 37 8.22 -8.31 11.06
N SER A 38 8.17 -9.47 11.73
CA SER A 38 9.14 -10.55 11.70
C SER A 38 9.17 -11.26 10.34
N SER A 39 8.02 -11.40 9.66
CA SER A 39 7.92 -12.10 8.37
C SER A 39 8.08 -11.18 7.15
N ALA A 40 7.77 -9.88 7.27
CA ALA A 40 7.88 -8.92 6.17
C ALA A 40 9.34 -8.67 5.75
N ARG A 41 10.24 -8.44 6.73
CA ARG A 41 11.68 -8.22 6.51
C ARG A 41 12.33 -9.28 5.62
N SER A 42 11.94 -10.55 5.77
CA SER A 42 12.49 -11.66 4.98
C SER A 42 11.93 -11.77 3.55
N ALA A 43 10.75 -11.21 3.28
CA ALA A 43 10.15 -11.20 1.95
C ALA A 43 10.68 -10.03 1.11
N ASP A 44 10.85 -8.86 1.72
CA ASP A 44 11.40 -7.66 1.07
C ASP A 44 12.85 -7.87 0.62
N ASP A 45 13.68 -8.49 1.47
CA ASP A 45 15.08 -8.78 1.14
C ASP A 45 15.20 -9.75 -0.05
N ARG A 46 14.30 -10.74 -0.16
CA ARG A 46 14.32 -11.71 -1.26
C ARG A 46 14.05 -11.05 -2.61
N TRP A 47 13.02 -10.21 -2.69
CA TRP A 47 12.72 -9.51 -3.94
C TRP A 47 13.89 -8.62 -4.37
N PHE A 48 14.50 -7.89 -3.43
CA PHE A 48 15.64 -7.02 -3.70
C PHE A 48 16.87 -7.79 -4.22
N LEU A 49 17.17 -8.95 -3.63
CA LEU A 49 18.29 -9.81 -4.05
C LEU A 49 18.05 -10.43 -5.44
N ASP A 50 16.83 -10.89 -5.72
CA ASP A 50 16.47 -11.50 -7.01
C ASP A 50 16.47 -10.50 -8.17
N ASN A 51 16.24 -9.22 -7.88
CA ASN A 51 16.15 -8.15 -8.89
C ASN A 51 17.38 -7.23 -8.92
N ARG A 52 18.49 -7.64 -8.30
CA ARG A 52 19.69 -6.81 -8.28
C ARG A 52 20.25 -6.66 -9.72
N PRO A 53 20.45 -5.43 -10.22
CA PRO A 53 21.06 -5.22 -11.53
C PRO A 53 22.43 -5.91 -11.64
N PRO A 54 22.82 -6.43 -12.82
CA PRO A 54 24.11 -7.09 -13.00
C PRO A 54 25.26 -6.13 -12.68
N HIS A 55 26.24 -6.60 -11.91
CA HIS A 55 27.49 -5.87 -11.74
C HIS A 55 28.29 -5.98 -13.03
N HIS A 56 28.53 -4.83 -13.68
CA HIS A 56 29.52 -4.75 -14.74
C HIS A 56 30.91 -4.67 -14.10
N GLU A 57 31.86 -5.47 -14.59
CA GLU A 57 33.29 -5.29 -14.30
C GLU A 57 33.89 -4.12 -15.06
#